data_AF-A0A6A5HL13-F1
#
_entry.id   AF-A0A6A5HL13-F1
#
_cell.length_a   1.000
_cell.length_b   1.000
_cell.length_c   1.000
_cell.angle_alpha   90.00
_cell.angle_beta   90.00
_cell.angle_gamma   90.00
#
_symmetry.space_group_name_H-M   'P 1'
#
loop_
_entity.id
_entity.type
_entity.pdbx_description
1 polymer ?
#
loop_
_entity_poly.entity_id
_entity_poly.type
_entity_poly.pdbx_seq_one_letter_code
_entity_poly.pdbx_strand_id
1 'polypeptide(L)'
;MSEKLKYSLNGALRYDDFAERVDDNDFPRIRLENAGGVLWYCVLVKYEKDGESYCYLKIYHRVRDLKNNYNVNAFFNIRNTNGQLENKYKRIISGVVNLDKPVRGCSIKIEDLLDEKNGYLKNGALTVEYGFQVESIKVDGIWSFNFHDKWYDSKNKKREMIDVQYFGKSFYAHKGLLKFHGLPIESSDALFDVDYEVVGSFIIDFCLQVAHGARLPLPRQWYEVMQAGNIASSRLKLPNVIRYCERQLIETTFRSIPDHMKFRIAMRFNMNHLLLHVLKKSPLEFLKYHLLDHDYTNMSSEMLKTCTKCLFDSI
;
A
#
# COMPACT_ATOMS: atom_id res chain seq x y z
N MET A 1 4.45 -18.60 18.35
CA MET A 1 4.34 -17.12 18.26
C MET A 1 2.85 -16.77 18.37
N SER A 2 2.45 -15.78 19.18
CA SER A 2 1.02 -15.43 19.35
C SER A 2 0.45 -14.88 18.03
N GLU A 3 -0.75 -15.33 17.64
CA GLU A 3 -1.39 -15.02 16.35
C GLU A 3 -1.50 -13.50 16.11
N LYS A 4 -1.84 -12.73 17.15
CA LYS A 4 -1.97 -11.26 17.07
C LYS A 4 -0.69 -10.55 16.64
N LEU A 5 0.48 -11.13 16.89
CA LEU A 5 1.77 -10.53 16.53
C LEU A 5 2.03 -10.53 15.02
N LYS A 6 1.19 -11.19 14.23
CA LYS A 6 1.27 -11.17 12.76
C LYS A 6 0.80 -9.84 12.15
N TYR A 7 0.14 -8.98 12.92
CA TYR A 7 -0.56 -7.78 12.43
C TYR A 7 0.14 -6.49 12.87
N SER A 8 0.06 -5.45 12.04
CA SER A 8 0.70 -4.14 12.29
C SER A 8 0.19 -3.47 13.56
N LEU A 9 -1.13 -3.43 13.75
CA LEU A 9 -1.76 -3.02 14.99
C LEU A 9 -2.20 -4.25 15.77
N ASN A 10 -1.69 -4.43 16.98
CA ASN A 10 -2.05 -5.60 17.78
C ASN A 10 -1.99 -5.29 19.28
N GLY A 11 -2.73 -6.06 20.07
CA GLY A 11 -2.74 -5.86 21.51
C GLY A 11 -3.75 -6.74 22.24
N ALA A 12 -3.97 -6.39 23.51
CA ALA A 12 -5.01 -6.95 24.34
C ALA A 12 -5.77 -5.80 25.01
N LEU A 13 -7.09 -5.81 24.88
CA LEU A 13 -8.01 -4.87 25.50
C LEU A 13 -8.59 -5.52 26.74
N ARG A 14 -8.54 -4.82 27.86
CA ARG A 14 -9.08 -5.28 29.13
C ARG A 14 -10.30 -4.43 29.47
N TYR A 15 -11.42 -5.08 29.74
CA TYR A 15 -12.65 -4.47 30.19
C TYR A 15 -12.89 -4.92 31.64
N ASP A 16 -12.48 -4.09 32.59
CA ASP A 16 -12.77 -4.29 34.01
C ASP A 16 -14.26 -4.10 34.30
N ASP A 17 -14.74 -4.77 35.35
CA ASP A 17 -16.15 -4.75 35.80
C ASP A 17 -17.12 -5.09 34.66
N PHE A 18 -16.83 -6.18 33.94
CA PHE A 18 -17.50 -6.50 32.68
C PHE A 18 -19.02 -6.68 32.84
N ALA A 19 -19.47 -7.24 33.96
CA ALA A 19 -20.90 -7.41 34.26
C ALA A 19 -21.62 -6.06 34.36
N GLU A 20 -21.09 -5.12 35.14
CA GLU A 20 -21.67 -3.76 35.29
C GLU A 20 -21.73 -3.04 33.94
N ARG A 21 -20.66 -3.14 33.13
CA ARG A 21 -20.63 -2.55 31.78
C ARG A 21 -21.65 -3.14 30.83
N VAL A 22 -21.91 -4.45 30.95
CA VAL A 22 -22.96 -5.13 30.18
C VAL A 22 -24.33 -4.58 30.56
N ASP A 23 -24.58 -4.36 31.84
CA ASP A 23 -25.86 -3.87 32.35
C ASP A 23 -26.10 -2.41 31.93
N ASP A 24 -25.09 -1.55 32.09
CA ASP A 24 -25.15 -0.13 31.72
C ASP A 24 -24.99 0.11 30.21
N ASN A 25 -24.63 -0.92 29.44
CA ASN A 25 -24.23 -0.84 28.04
C ASN A 25 -23.12 0.21 27.79
N ASP A 26 -22.19 0.32 28.74
CA ASP A 26 -21.07 1.27 28.72
C ASP A 26 -19.75 0.59 28.35
N PHE A 27 -19.49 0.52 27.05
CA PHE A 27 -18.21 0.05 26.52
C PHE A 27 -17.38 1.21 25.98
N PRO A 28 -16.17 1.43 26.55
CA PRO A 28 -15.33 2.53 26.12
C PRO A 28 -14.88 2.32 24.68
N ARG A 29 -14.88 3.40 23.91
CA ARG A 29 -14.23 3.43 22.62
C ARG A 29 -12.73 3.57 22.83
N ILE A 30 -11.99 2.57 22.38
CA ILE A 30 -10.54 2.52 22.51
C ILE A 30 -9.90 2.99 21.21
N ARG A 31 -8.99 3.96 21.31
CA ARG A 31 -8.17 4.41 20.19
C ARG A 31 -7.12 3.34 19.92
N LEU A 32 -7.04 2.86 18.67
CA LEU A 32 -5.92 2.04 18.21
C LEU A 32 -4.82 3.00 17.75
N GLU A 33 -4.38 2.91 16.50
CA GLU A 33 -3.41 3.84 15.91
C GLU A 33 -3.79 4.16 14.46
N ASN A 34 -2.94 4.94 13.81
CA ASN A 34 -3.06 5.20 12.38
C ASN A 34 -2.62 3.97 11.59
N ALA A 35 -3.45 3.54 10.65
CA ALA A 35 -3.11 2.54 9.66
C ALA A 35 -3.79 2.87 8.34
N GLY A 36 -3.06 2.77 7.22
CA GLY A 36 -3.55 3.17 5.91
C GLY A 36 -3.97 4.65 5.85
N GLY A 37 -3.26 5.52 6.58
CA GLY A 37 -3.51 6.97 6.59
C GLY A 37 -4.71 7.45 7.40
N VAL A 38 -5.40 6.57 8.14
CA VAL A 38 -6.53 6.95 9.01
C VAL A 38 -6.42 6.37 10.41
N LEU A 39 -7.02 7.07 11.37
CA LEU A 39 -7.09 6.62 12.76
C LEU A 39 -8.20 5.59 12.95
N TRP A 40 -7.83 4.43 13.50
CA TRP A 40 -8.74 3.34 13.82
C TRP A 40 -9.14 3.32 15.29
N TYR A 41 -10.34 2.81 15.54
CA TYR A 41 -10.94 2.64 16.86
C TYR A 41 -11.42 1.21 17.02
N CYS A 42 -11.44 0.75 18.26
CA CYS A 42 -12.01 -0.51 18.67
C CYS A 42 -13.07 -0.27 19.75
N VAL A 43 -14.15 -1.05 19.74
CA VAL A 43 -15.19 -0.99 20.77
C VAL A 43 -15.91 -2.33 20.85
N LEU A 44 -16.35 -2.72 22.03
CA LEU A 44 -17.27 -3.84 22.19
C LEU A 44 -18.70 -3.32 22.00
N VAL A 45 -19.49 -4.01 21.17
CA VAL A 45 -20.86 -3.61 20.86
C VAL A 45 -21.81 -4.68 21.38
N LYS A 46 -22.69 -4.32 22.32
CA LYS A 46 -23.81 -5.15 22.75
C LYS A 46 -24.97 -5.03 21.76
N TYR A 47 -25.67 -6.13 21.55
CA TYR A 47 -26.93 -6.16 20.81
C TYR A 47 -27.79 -7.34 21.28
N GLU A 48 -29.09 -7.26 21.03
CA GLU A 48 -30.02 -8.33 21.35
C GLU A 48 -30.49 -9.02 20.07
N LYS A 49 -30.68 -10.34 20.14
CA LYS A 49 -31.25 -11.14 19.07
C LYS A 49 -31.99 -12.32 19.68
N ASP A 50 -33.24 -12.52 19.27
CA ASP A 50 -34.08 -13.65 19.69
C ASP A 50 -34.22 -13.76 21.23
N GLY A 51 -34.27 -12.62 21.93
CA GLY A 51 -34.37 -12.55 23.39
C GLY A 51 -33.05 -12.78 24.14
N GLU A 52 -31.95 -13.01 23.43
CA GLU A 52 -30.63 -13.24 24.00
C GLU A 52 -29.71 -12.05 23.78
N SER A 53 -28.84 -11.79 24.77
CA SER A 53 -27.85 -10.72 24.74
C SER A 53 -26.52 -11.20 24.18
N TYR A 54 -26.00 -10.47 23.19
CA TYR A 54 -24.74 -10.75 22.53
C TYR A 54 -23.82 -9.54 22.55
N CYS A 55 -22.52 -9.80 22.41
CA CYS A 55 -21.54 -8.76 22.15
C CYS A 55 -20.59 -9.16 21.01
N TYR A 56 -19.99 -8.19 20.34
CA TYR A 56 -18.89 -8.43 19.40
C TYR A 56 -17.92 -7.26 19.40
N LEU A 57 -16.66 -7.54 19.07
CA LEU A 57 -15.66 -6.49 18.90
C LEU A 57 -15.80 -5.85 17.52
N LYS A 58 -15.75 -4.52 17.47
CA LYS A 58 -15.86 -3.73 16.24
C LYS A 58 -14.61 -2.87 16.06
N ILE A 59 -13.92 -3.03 14.92
CA ILE A 59 -12.86 -2.10 14.49
C ILE A 59 -13.38 -1.23 13.34
N TYR A 60 -13.20 0.09 13.46
CA TYR A 60 -13.73 1.06 12.52
C TYR A 60 -12.94 2.37 12.50
N HIS A 61 -13.04 3.15 11.43
CA HIS A 61 -12.56 4.53 11.35
C HIS A 61 -13.76 5.51 11.27
N ARG A 62 -13.53 6.80 11.51
CA ARG A 62 -14.59 7.83 11.53
C ARG A 62 -14.45 8.92 10.45
N VAL A 63 -13.46 8.81 9.56
CA VAL A 63 -13.19 9.84 8.56
C VAL A 63 -14.27 9.82 7.48
N ARG A 64 -15.29 10.68 7.62
CA ARG A 64 -16.48 10.72 6.74
C ARG A 64 -16.18 11.17 5.32
N ASP A 65 -15.17 12.02 5.16
CA ASP A 65 -14.81 12.59 3.86
C ASP A 65 -14.08 11.59 2.96
N LEU A 66 -13.53 10.52 3.54
CA LEU A 66 -12.86 9.45 2.82
C LEU A 66 -13.86 8.35 2.48
N LYS A 67 -14.37 8.34 1.25
CA LYS A 67 -15.11 7.21 0.65
C LYS A 67 -14.19 6.06 0.20
N ASN A 68 -13.05 5.92 0.87
CA ASN A 68 -12.06 4.91 0.54
C ASN A 68 -12.55 3.54 1.00
N ASN A 69 -12.17 2.51 0.26
CA ASN A 69 -12.30 1.13 0.71
C ASN A 69 -10.94 0.63 1.16
N TYR A 70 -10.88 -0.11 2.25
CA TYR A 70 -9.65 -0.65 2.81
C TYR A 70 -9.71 -2.16 2.73
N ASN A 71 -8.75 -2.80 2.09
CA ASN A 71 -8.56 -4.23 2.22
C ASN A 71 -7.77 -4.48 3.51
N VAL A 72 -8.34 -5.26 4.42
CA VAL A 72 -7.78 -5.46 5.75
C VAL A 72 -7.70 -6.92 6.09
N ASN A 73 -6.71 -7.24 6.93
CA ASN A 73 -6.67 -8.47 7.70
C ASN A 73 -6.88 -8.14 9.17
N ALA A 74 -7.72 -8.92 9.85
CA ALA A 74 -7.96 -8.79 11.27
C ALA A 74 -7.98 -10.14 11.97
N PHE A 75 -7.65 -10.11 13.26
CA PHE A 75 -7.70 -11.21 14.19
C PHE A 75 -8.41 -10.73 15.45
N PHE A 76 -9.27 -11.58 16.00
CA PHE A 76 -9.87 -11.41 17.32
C PHE A 76 -9.81 -12.72 18.08
N ASN A 77 -9.62 -12.63 19.38
CA ASN A 77 -9.82 -13.75 20.29
C ASN A 77 -10.25 -13.24 21.67
N ILE A 78 -10.99 -14.05 22.40
CA ILE A 78 -11.25 -13.81 23.82
C ILE A 78 -10.32 -14.74 24.60
N ARG A 79 -9.54 -14.16 25.51
CA ARG A 79 -8.62 -14.96 26.33
C ARG A 79 -9.44 -15.79 27.32
N ASN A 80 -9.15 -17.08 27.39
CA ASN A 80 -9.71 -17.99 28.38
C ASN A 80 -8.67 -18.27 29.47
N THR A 81 -9.04 -18.17 30.75
CA THR A 81 -8.11 -18.42 31.87
C THR A 81 -7.88 -19.89 32.13
N ASN A 82 -8.83 -20.75 31.75
CA ASN A 82 -8.85 -22.16 32.11
C ASN A 82 -8.32 -23.05 30.96
N GLY A 83 -7.98 -22.46 29.81
CA GLY A 83 -7.40 -23.11 28.64
C GLY A 83 -8.35 -24.04 27.86
N GLN A 84 -9.43 -24.53 28.48
CA GLN A 84 -10.35 -25.51 27.89
C GLN A 84 -11.13 -24.98 26.69
N LEU A 85 -11.49 -23.68 26.70
CA LEU A 85 -12.21 -23.02 25.61
C LEU A 85 -11.34 -21.97 24.91
N GLU A 86 -10.02 -22.07 25.06
CA GLU A 86 -9.09 -21.18 24.40
C GLU A 86 -9.31 -21.25 22.87
N ASN A 87 -9.48 -20.10 22.24
CA ASN A 87 -9.82 -19.95 20.82
C ASN A 87 -11.27 -20.27 20.40
N LYS A 88 -12.22 -20.56 21.31
CA LYS A 88 -13.65 -20.73 20.93
C LYS A 88 -14.17 -19.53 20.12
N TYR A 89 -13.75 -18.33 20.51
CA TYR A 89 -14.12 -17.07 19.85
C TYR A 89 -12.99 -16.48 18.99
N LYS A 90 -12.03 -17.31 18.57
CA LYS A 90 -11.00 -16.90 17.63
C LYS A 90 -11.62 -16.67 16.26
N ARG A 91 -11.34 -15.50 15.68
CA ARG A 91 -11.75 -15.16 14.32
C ARG A 91 -10.61 -14.52 13.56
N ILE A 92 -10.38 -15.00 12.34
CA ILE A 92 -9.51 -14.34 11.35
C ILE A 92 -10.41 -13.84 10.24
N ILE A 93 -10.18 -12.60 9.80
CA ILE A 93 -11.00 -11.92 8.81
C ILE A 93 -10.07 -11.31 7.78
N SER A 94 -10.38 -11.54 6.51
CA SER A 94 -9.77 -10.85 5.38
C SER A 94 -10.91 -10.28 4.54
N GLY A 95 -10.85 -9.01 4.18
CA GLY A 95 -11.88 -8.42 3.34
C GLY A 95 -11.84 -6.91 3.25
N VAL A 96 -12.80 -6.39 2.50
CA VAL A 96 -12.92 -4.97 2.21
C VAL A 96 -13.86 -4.29 3.22
N VAL A 97 -13.35 -3.25 3.87
CA VAL A 97 -14.09 -2.42 4.83
C VAL A 97 -14.15 -0.96 4.40
N ASN A 98 -15.16 -0.26 4.90
CA ASN A 98 -15.34 1.18 4.76
C ASN A 98 -16.15 1.71 5.95
N LEU A 99 -16.57 2.97 5.89
CA LEU A 99 -17.33 3.61 6.96
C LEU A 99 -18.60 2.83 7.35
N ASP A 100 -19.32 2.29 6.38
CA ASP A 100 -20.59 1.59 6.58
C ASP A 100 -20.38 0.11 6.93
N LYS A 101 -19.22 -0.43 6.56
CA LYS A 101 -18.86 -1.85 6.72
C LYS A 101 -17.62 -1.98 7.60
N PRO A 102 -17.75 -1.87 8.93
CA PRO A 102 -16.64 -2.04 9.85
C PRO A 102 -16.21 -3.51 9.94
N VAL A 103 -15.01 -3.76 10.47
CA VAL A 103 -14.61 -5.11 10.85
C VAL A 103 -15.38 -5.53 12.10
N ARG A 104 -15.96 -6.73 12.09
CA ARG A 104 -16.71 -7.30 13.23
C ARG A 104 -16.13 -8.65 13.63
N GLY A 105 -15.83 -8.81 14.92
CA GLY A 105 -15.44 -10.08 15.54
C GLY A 105 -16.59 -11.11 15.55
N CYS A 106 -16.41 -12.22 16.26
CA CYS A 106 -17.50 -13.15 16.51
C CYS A 106 -18.58 -12.48 17.35
N SER A 107 -19.84 -12.82 17.07
CA SER A 107 -20.93 -12.63 18.02
C SER A 107 -20.75 -13.62 19.16
N ILE A 108 -20.76 -13.10 20.38
CA ILE A 108 -20.49 -13.86 21.60
C ILE A 108 -21.68 -13.68 22.53
N LYS A 109 -22.25 -14.80 22.99
CA LYS A 109 -23.33 -14.76 23.97
C LYS A 109 -22.78 -14.22 25.29
N ILE A 110 -23.43 -13.20 25.84
CA ILE A 110 -22.96 -12.56 27.08
C ILE A 110 -23.03 -13.52 28.26
N GLU A 111 -24.08 -14.37 28.31
CA GLU A 111 -24.21 -15.43 29.31
C GLU A 111 -23.01 -16.37 29.34
N ASP A 112 -22.49 -16.77 28.17
CA ASP A 112 -21.28 -17.62 28.08
C ASP A 112 -20.06 -16.93 28.70
N LEU A 113 -19.95 -15.61 28.58
CA LEU A 113 -18.85 -14.83 29.14
C LEU A 113 -18.98 -14.65 30.65
N LEU A 114 -20.20 -14.46 31.15
CA LEU A 114 -20.48 -14.24 32.57
C LEU A 114 -20.44 -15.53 33.41
N ASP A 115 -20.66 -16.70 32.81
CA ASP A 115 -20.53 -17.98 33.51
C ASP A 115 -19.06 -18.22 33.92
N GLU A 116 -18.79 -18.14 35.22
CA GLU A 116 -17.47 -18.36 35.81
C GLU A 116 -16.87 -19.72 35.43
N LYS A 117 -17.69 -20.74 35.21
CA LYS A 117 -17.22 -22.09 34.80
C LYS A 117 -16.55 -22.04 33.43
N ASN A 118 -16.97 -21.14 32.57
CA ASN A 118 -16.39 -20.97 31.23
C ASN A 118 -15.02 -20.28 31.27
N GLY A 119 -14.68 -19.54 32.33
CA GLY A 119 -13.35 -18.99 32.54
C GLY A 119 -12.94 -17.87 31.58
N TYR A 120 -13.87 -17.03 31.12
CA TYR A 120 -13.55 -15.87 30.27
C TYR A 120 -13.26 -14.59 31.07
N LEU A 121 -13.67 -14.54 32.34
CA LEU A 121 -13.43 -13.40 33.21
C LEU A 121 -12.32 -13.72 34.21
N LYS A 122 -11.35 -12.82 34.30
CA LYS A 122 -10.31 -12.87 35.32
C LYS A 122 -10.50 -11.71 36.29
N ASN A 123 -10.96 -12.01 37.51
CA ASN A 123 -11.34 -11.01 38.51
C ASN A 123 -12.37 -10.01 37.94
N GLY A 124 -13.47 -10.52 37.39
CA GLY A 124 -14.54 -9.71 36.78
C GLY A 124 -14.19 -9.06 35.43
N ALA A 125 -12.94 -9.16 34.97
CA ALA A 125 -12.50 -8.48 33.74
C ALA A 125 -12.43 -9.40 32.52
N LEU A 126 -12.97 -8.93 31.39
CA LEU A 126 -12.85 -9.58 30.08
C LEU A 126 -11.57 -9.11 29.38
N THR A 127 -10.80 -10.04 28.81
CA THR A 127 -9.64 -9.70 27.97
C THR A 127 -9.85 -10.13 26.53
N VAL A 128 -9.81 -9.16 25.60
CA VAL A 128 -9.97 -9.36 24.16
C VAL A 128 -8.65 -9.11 23.46
N GLU A 129 -8.11 -10.12 22.79
CA GLU A 129 -6.94 -9.97 21.94
C GLU A 129 -7.34 -9.55 20.53
N TYR A 130 -6.56 -8.65 19.92
CA TYR A 130 -6.80 -8.20 18.57
C TYR A 130 -5.51 -8.10 17.77
N GLY A 131 -5.64 -8.29 16.47
CA GLY A 131 -4.68 -7.95 15.43
C GLY A 131 -5.42 -7.28 14.28
N PHE A 132 -4.85 -6.25 13.69
CA PHE A 132 -5.45 -5.49 12.61
C PHE A 132 -4.37 -4.93 11.69
N GLN A 133 -4.60 -5.03 10.39
CA GLN A 133 -3.67 -4.57 9.37
C GLN A 133 -4.43 -4.11 8.14
N VAL A 134 -4.04 -2.96 7.60
CA VAL A 134 -4.48 -2.48 6.29
C VAL A 134 -3.46 -2.93 5.24
N GLU A 135 -3.89 -3.70 4.26
CA GLU A 135 -3.02 -4.20 3.18
C GLU A 135 -3.04 -3.29 1.95
N SER A 136 -4.22 -2.79 1.59
CA SER A 136 -4.39 -1.91 0.44
C SER A 136 -5.58 -0.96 0.62
N ILE A 137 -5.54 0.15 -0.11
CA ILE A 137 -6.51 1.23 -0.04
C ILE A 137 -7.01 1.50 -1.45
N LYS A 138 -8.32 1.61 -1.62
CA LYS A 138 -8.94 2.00 -2.88
C LYS A 138 -9.19 3.50 -2.87
N VAL A 139 -8.50 4.23 -3.73
CA VAL A 139 -8.66 5.67 -3.96
C VAL A 139 -9.03 5.88 -5.42
N ASP A 140 -10.08 6.66 -5.69
CA ASP A 140 -10.56 6.97 -7.05
C ASP A 140 -10.76 5.73 -7.95
N GLY A 141 -11.24 4.64 -7.36
CA GLY A 141 -11.50 3.40 -8.11
C GLY A 141 -10.29 2.48 -8.25
N ILE A 142 -9.10 2.92 -7.89
CA ILE A 142 -7.84 2.17 -8.06
C ILE A 142 -7.36 1.65 -6.70
N TRP A 143 -6.98 0.38 -6.64
CA TRP A 143 -6.36 -0.22 -5.47
C TRP A 143 -4.86 0.09 -5.46
N SER A 144 -4.40 0.66 -4.35
CA SER A 144 -2.98 0.91 -4.06
C SER A 144 -2.57 0.12 -2.82
N PHE A 145 -1.37 -0.44 -2.86
CA PHE A 145 -0.77 -1.14 -1.73
C PHE A 145 -0.47 -0.15 -0.58
N ASN A 146 -0.58 -0.63 0.65
CA ASN A 146 -0.19 0.16 1.81
C ASN A 146 1.29 -0.08 2.14
N PHE A 147 2.15 0.81 1.63
CA PHE A 147 3.59 0.76 1.92
C PHE A 147 3.99 1.55 3.17
N HIS A 148 3.07 2.25 3.83
CA HIS A 148 3.42 3.15 4.93
C HIS A 148 3.44 2.46 6.30
N ASP A 149 2.75 1.31 6.42
CA ASP A 149 2.66 0.57 7.67
C ASP A 149 3.63 -0.61 7.70
N LYS A 150 4.36 -0.76 8.81
CA LYS A 150 5.23 -1.93 9.04
C LYS A 150 4.40 -3.20 9.15
N TRP A 151 4.81 -4.25 8.45
CA TRP A 151 4.31 -5.60 8.69
C TRP A 151 5.01 -6.20 9.93
N TYR A 152 4.24 -6.59 10.95
CA TYR A 152 4.79 -6.90 12.28
C TYR A 152 5.28 -8.34 12.48
N ASP A 153 5.08 -9.26 11.52
CA ASP A 153 5.76 -10.57 11.53
C ASP A 153 7.25 -10.42 11.14
N SER A 154 7.95 -9.59 11.91
CA SER A 154 9.26 -9.04 11.59
C SER A 154 10.39 -10.02 11.88
N LYS A 155 10.12 -11.22 12.40
CA LYS A 155 11.14 -12.27 12.57
C LYS A 155 11.19 -13.24 11.39
N ASN A 156 10.05 -13.56 10.77
CA ASN A 156 10.00 -14.46 9.61
C ASN A 156 9.81 -13.70 8.28
N LYS A 157 8.99 -12.64 8.24
CA LYS A 157 8.67 -11.87 7.02
C LYS A 157 9.50 -10.61 6.78
N LYS A 158 10.41 -10.21 7.68
CA LYS A 158 11.45 -9.21 7.33
C LYS A 158 12.23 -9.61 6.07
N ARG A 159 12.32 -10.92 5.78
CA ARG A 159 12.95 -11.44 4.57
C ARG A 159 12.11 -11.20 3.29
N GLU A 160 10.83 -10.86 3.43
CA GLU A 160 9.87 -10.68 2.34
C GLU A 160 9.56 -9.20 2.06
N MET A 161 9.97 -8.28 2.93
CA MET A 161 9.80 -6.84 2.74
C MET A 161 11.14 -6.14 2.54
N ILE A 162 11.13 -5.00 1.86
CA ILE A 162 12.26 -4.06 1.75
C ILE A 162 11.80 -2.75 2.39
N ASP A 163 12.64 -2.20 3.25
CA ASP A 163 12.50 -0.83 3.73
C ASP A 163 13.19 0.12 2.73
N VAL A 164 12.38 0.91 2.04
CA VAL A 164 12.82 1.99 1.15
C VAL A 164 12.73 3.28 1.95
N GLN A 165 13.88 3.82 2.36
CA GLN A 165 13.93 5.04 3.18
C GLN A 165 14.10 6.28 2.30
N TYR A 166 13.40 7.37 2.63
CA TYR A 166 13.46 8.66 1.93
C TYR A 166 13.14 9.82 2.89
N PHE A 167 14.11 10.71 3.15
CA PHE A 167 13.95 11.86 4.08
C PHE A 167 13.26 11.49 5.41
N GLY A 168 13.74 10.44 6.07
CA GLY A 168 13.17 9.96 7.34
C GLY A 168 11.81 9.29 7.23
N LYS A 169 11.25 9.13 6.02
CA LYS A 169 10.08 8.30 5.75
C LYS A 169 10.52 6.91 5.29
N SER A 170 9.78 5.89 5.68
CA SER A 170 9.99 4.51 5.26
C SER A 170 8.80 4.03 4.44
N PHE A 171 9.11 3.28 3.38
CA PHE A 171 8.15 2.55 2.56
C PHE A 171 8.48 1.06 2.64
N TYR A 172 7.53 0.24 3.06
CA TYR A 172 7.67 -1.20 3.22
C TYR A 172 7.08 -1.90 2.00
N ALA A 173 7.94 -2.28 1.05
CA ALA A 173 7.53 -2.89 -0.21
C ALA A 173 7.82 -4.40 -0.24
N HIS A 174 7.08 -5.17 -1.03
CA HIS A 174 7.23 -6.63 -1.06
C HIS A 174 8.45 -7.05 -1.92
N LYS A 175 9.48 -7.59 -1.27
CA LYS A 175 10.76 -8.00 -1.86
C LYS A 175 10.58 -8.97 -3.02
N GLY A 176 9.66 -9.93 -2.91
CA GLY A 176 9.42 -10.93 -3.96
C GLY A 176 8.96 -10.29 -5.28
N LEU A 177 8.09 -9.28 -5.20
CA LEU A 177 7.57 -8.59 -6.38
C LEU A 177 8.61 -7.67 -7.00
N LEU A 178 9.35 -6.92 -6.18
CA LEU A 178 10.45 -6.09 -6.67
C LEU A 178 11.58 -6.91 -7.32
N LYS A 179 11.94 -8.06 -6.73
CA LYS A 179 12.92 -8.99 -7.31
C LYS A 179 12.47 -9.55 -8.66
N PHE A 180 11.21 -9.93 -8.77
CA PHE A 180 10.65 -10.42 -10.04
C PHE A 180 10.84 -9.41 -11.18
N HIS A 181 10.84 -8.11 -10.85
CA HIS A 181 10.98 -7.03 -11.83
C HIS A 181 12.40 -6.52 -12.04
N GLY A 182 13.41 -7.02 -11.32
CA GLY A 182 14.82 -6.69 -11.60
C GLY A 182 15.58 -6.02 -10.46
N LEU A 183 15.00 -5.90 -9.27
CA LEU A 183 15.74 -5.41 -8.10
C LEU A 183 16.88 -6.39 -7.71
N PRO A 184 18.15 -5.95 -7.59
CA PRO A 184 19.26 -6.83 -7.23
C PRO A 184 19.07 -7.52 -5.89
N ILE A 185 19.50 -8.78 -5.78
CA ILE A 185 19.21 -9.66 -4.64
C ILE A 185 19.86 -9.18 -3.32
N GLU A 186 20.95 -8.42 -3.41
CA GLU A 186 21.75 -7.94 -2.27
C GLU A 186 21.21 -6.66 -1.60
N SER A 187 20.21 -5.98 -2.19
CA SER A 187 19.64 -4.76 -1.60
C SER A 187 18.61 -5.10 -0.51
N SER A 188 19.01 -5.81 0.56
CA SER A 188 18.11 -6.09 1.68
C SER A 188 17.61 -4.83 2.35
N ASP A 189 18.36 -3.74 2.25
CA ASP A 189 18.04 -2.42 2.78
C ASP A 189 18.42 -1.42 1.69
N ALA A 190 17.46 -1.04 0.85
CA ALA A 190 17.66 0.04 -0.11
C ALA A 190 17.60 1.36 0.65
N LEU A 191 18.70 1.68 1.34
CA LEU A 191 18.94 3.00 1.90
C LEU A 191 19.17 3.96 0.73
N PHE A 192 18.22 4.86 0.52
CA PHE A 192 18.47 6.02 -0.31
C PHE A 192 19.15 7.04 0.59
N ASP A 193 20.48 7.08 0.56
CA ASP A 193 21.17 8.31 0.94
C ASP A 193 20.94 9.31 -0.20
N VAL A 194 20.20 10.38 0.10
CA VAL A 194 19.69 11.29 -0.92
C VAL A 194 20.50 12.58 -0.90
N ASP A 195 21.49 12.61 -1.78
CA ASP A 195 22.16 13.82 -2.27
C ASP A 195 21.34 14.52 -3.40
N TYR A 196 20.01 14.40 -3.37
CA TYR A 196 19.14 14.94 -4.42
C TYR A 196 18.00 15.80 -3.88
N GLU A 197 17.99 17.05 -4.35
CA GLU A 197 16.96 18.05 -4.17
C GLU A 197 15.55 17.58 -4.62
N VAL A 198 14.55 17.91 -3.79
CA VAL A 198 13.12 18.09 -4.13
C VAL A 198 12.45 16.97 -4.96
N VAL A 199 12.63 15.69 -4.61
CA VAL A 199 11.72 14.64 -5.10
C VAL A 199 10.51 14.53 -4.16
N GLY A 200 9.30 14.53 -4.71
CA GLY A 200 8.12 14.30 -3.90
C GLY A 200 8.06 12.86 -3.42
N SER A 201 7.75 12.60 -2.13
CA SER A 201 7.61 11.23 -1.62
C SER A 201 6.54 10.41 -2.36
N PHE A 202 5.60 11.09 -3.03
CA PHE A 202 4.59 10.48 -3.90
C PHE A 202 5.18 9.86 -5.17
N ILE A 203 6.34 10.30 -5.66
CA ILE A 203 6.99 9.71 -6.85
C ILE A 203 7.55 8.32 -6.52
N ILE A 204 8.11 8.17 -5.31
CA ILE A 204 8.59 6.87 -4.82
C ILE A 204 7.41 5.93 -4.65
N ASP A 205 6.32 6.39 -4.02
CA ASP A 205 5.09 5.61 -3.91
C ASP A 205 4.59 5.20 -5.31
N PHE A 206 4.47 6.13 -6.26
CA PHE A 206 4.09 5.82 -7.64
C PHE A 206 4.95 4.71 -8.26
N CYS A 207 6.28 4.81 -8.17
CA CYS A 207 7.18 3.79 -8.68
C CYS A 207 6.95 2.42 -8.04
N LEU A 208 6.79 2.37 -6.71
CA LEU A 208 6.53 1.13 -5.99
C LEU A 208 5.16 0.54 -6.35
N GLN A 209 4.12 1.37 -6.44
CA GLN A 209 2.76 0.95 -6.79
C GLN A 209 2.72 0.34 -8.19
N VAL A 210 3.28 1.03 -9.18
CA VAL A 210 3.38 0.52 -10.56
C VAL A 210 4.23 -0.74 -10.61
N ALA A 211 5.32 -0.80 -9.83
CA ALA A 211 6.15 -1.99 -9.75
C ALA A 211 5.41 -3.21 -9.21
N HIS A 212 4.39 -3.00 -8.36
CA HIS A 212 3.53 -4.05 -7.83
C HIS A 212 2.26 -4.27 -8.67
N GLY A 213 2.16 -3.64 -9.85
CA GLY A 213 1.09 -3.86 -10.81
C GLY A 213 -0.11 -2.91 -10.70
N ALA A 214 -0.05 -1.90 -9.82
CA ALA A 214 -1.07 -0.86 -9.79
C ALA A 214 -1.02 -0.01 -11.07
N ARG A 215 -2.19 0.34 -11.61
CA ARG A 215 -2.31 1.13 -12.84
C ARG A 215 -2.66 2.58 -12.53
N LEU A 216 -1.74 3.26 -11.86
CA LEU A 216 -1.92 4.67 -11.48
C LEU A 216 -1.76 5.60 -12.68
N PRO A 217 -2.58 6.67 -12.79
CA PRO A 217 -2.32 7.72 -13.77
C PRO A 217 -0.89 8.25 -13.64
N LEU A 218 -0.27 8.63 -14.76
CA LEU A 218 1.03 9.27 -14.70
C LEU A 218 0.98 10.56 -13.86
N PRO A 219 2.11 10.91 -13.22
CA PRO A 219 2.30 12.25 -12.71
C PRO A 219 1.99 13.31 -13.78
N ARG A 220 1.37 14.41 -13.36
CA ARG A 220 0.79 15.39 -14.29
C ARG A 220 1.83 16.19 -15.04
N GLN A 221 3.00 16.37 -14.42
CA GLN A 221 4.07 17.21 -14.93
C GLN A 221 5.20 16.37 -15.51
N TRP A 222 5.80 16.84 -16.60
CA TRP A 222 6.89 16.12 -17.27
C TRP A 222 8.11 15.91 -16.36
N TYR A 223 8.40 16.86 -15.45
CA TYR A 223 9.52 16.73 -14.52
C TYR A 223 9.28 15.62 -13.49
N GLU A 224 8.03 15.35 -13.12
CA GLU A 224 7.66 14.26 -12.22
C GLU A 224 7.83 12.90 -12.91
N VAL A 225 7.45 12.80 -14.19
CA VAL A 225 7.71 11.61 -15.01
C VAL A 225 9.21 11.38 -15.16
N MET A 226 9.99 12.45 -15.35
CA MET A 226 11.44 12.40 -15.37
C MET A 226 12.02 11.88 -14.04
N GLN A 227 11.51 12.37 -12.91
CA GLN A 227 11.91 11.90 -11.58
C GLN A 227 11.56 10.41 -11.38
N ALA A 228 10.35 9.99 -11.77
CA ALA A 228 9.94 8.59 -11.71
C ALA A 228 10.85 7.70 -12.55
N GLY A 229 11.20 8.14 -13.77
CA GLY A 229 12.15 7.47 -14.64
C GLY A 229 13.54 7.35 -14.00
N ASN A 230 14.06 8.41 -13.40
CA ASN A 230 15.35 8.40 -12.72
C ASN A 230 15.35 7.44 -11.52
N ILE A 231 14.31 7.44 -10.68
CA ILE A 231 14.20 6.53 -9.53
C ILE A 231 14.14 5.07 -10.02
N ALA A 232 13.28 4.80 -11.00
CA ALA A 232 13.09 3.47 -11.55
C ALA A 232 14.34 2.95 -12.26
N SER A 233 15.05 3.76 -13.05
CA SER A 233 16.22 3.30 -13.82
C SER A 233 17.49 3.18 -12.97
N SER A 234 17.77 4.17 -12.11
CA SER A 234 19.06 4.27 -11.43
C SER A 234 19.08 3.67 -10.03
N ARG A 235 17.99 3.82 -9.26
CA ARG A 235 17.98 3.46 -7.83
C ARG A 235 17.30 2.13 -7.59
N LEU A 236 16.09 1.95 -8.13
CA LEU A 236 15.29 0.75 -7.90
C LEU A 236 15.46 -0.31 -8.99
N LYS A 237 16.01 0.04 -10.15
CA LYS A 237 16.20 -0.86 -11.31
C LYS A 237 14.90 -1.60 -11.68
N LEU A 238 13.82 -0.84 -11.89
CA LEU A 238 12.47 -1.30 -12.18
C LEU A 238 12.09 -1.03 -13.66
N PRO A 239 12.54 -1.86 -14.62
CA PRO A 239 12.22 -1.70 -16.04
C PRO A 239 10.72 -1.78 -16.35
N ASN A 240 9.93 -2.47 -15.53
CA ASN A 240 8.47 -2.51 -15.69
C ASN A 240 7.83 -1.13 -15.44
N VAL A 241 8.37 -0.33 -14.53
CA VAL A 241 7.92 1.06 -14.30
C VAL A 241 8.23 1.93 -15.52
N ILE A 242 9.44 1.81 -16.09
CA ILE A 242 9.82 2.51 -17.34
C ILE A 242 8.87 2.14 -18.48
N ARG A 243 8.62 0.85 -18.71
CA ARG A 243 7.69 0.37 -19.74
C ARG A 243 6.26 0.85 -19.52
N TYR A 244 5.80 0.88 -18.27
CA TYR A 244 4.49 1.42 -17.93
C TYR A 244 4.39 2.90 -18.29
N CYS A 245 5.41 3.69 -17.95
CA CYS A 245 5.43 5.12 -18.25
C CYS A 245 5.49 5.39 -19.75
N GLU A 246 6.31 4.63 -20.49
CA GLU A 246 6.34 4.67 -21.96
C GLU A 246 4.95 4.45 -22.56
N ARG A 247 4.27 3.37 -22.15
CA ARG A 247 2.92 3.04 -22.63
C ARG A 247 1.94 4.17 -22.33
N GLN A 248 1.94 4.69 -21.10
CA GLN A 248 1.04 5.77 -20.72
C GLN A 248 1.32 7.04 -21.54
N LEU A 249 2.58 7.44 -21.76
CA LEU A 249 2.93 8.62 -22.57
C LEU A 249 2.46 8.54 -24.04
N ILE A 250 2.31 7.32 -24.57
CA ILE A 250 1.76 7.03 -25.90
C ILE A 250 0.23 7.03 -25.88
N GLU A 251 -0.39 6.24 -24.99
CA GLU A 251 -1.83 5.95 -25.00
C GLU A 251 -2.67 7.14 -24.52
N THR A 252 -2.13 7.88 -23.56
CA THR A 252 -2.87 9.01 -23.00
C THR A 252 -2.57 10.26 -23.83
N THR A 253 -3.62 10.98 -24.19
CA THR A 253 -3.51 12.37 -24.60
C THR A 253 -3.20 13.22 -23.36
N PHE A 254 -2.07 13.00 -22.69
CA PHE A 254 -1.47 13.99 -21.80
C PHE A 254 -1.09 15.20 -22.67
N ARG A 255 -2.11 16.02 -22.97
CA ARG A 255 -2.01 17.27 -23.74
C ARG A 255 -1.08 18.28 -23.05
N SER A 256 -0.67 18.00 -21.81
CA SER A 256 0.23 18.84 -21.02
C SER A 256 1.72 18.63 -21.31
N ILE A 257 2.15 17.47 -21.85
CA ILE A 257 3.58 17.22 -22.10
C ILE A 257 3.87 17.43 -23.58
N PRO A 258 4.66 18.47 -23.95
CA PRO A 258 5.05 18.72 -25.33
C PRO A 258 5.82 17.53 -25.93
N ASP A 259 5.64 17.28 -27.22
CA ASP A 259 6.29 16.16 -27.90
C ASP A 259 7.84 16.23 -27.83
N HIS A 260 8.45 17.42 -27.82
CA HIS A 260 9.90 17.56 -27.59
C HIS A 260 10.33 17.07 -26.19
N MET A 261 9.50 17.24 -25.16
CA MET A 261 9.79 16.69 -23.83
C MET A 261 9.60 15.18 -23.81
N LYS A 262 8.58 14.65 -24.51
CA LYS A 262 8.40 13.20 -24.67
C LYS A 262 9.60 12.57 -25.38
N PHE A 263 10.13 13.22 -26.40
CA PHE A 263 11.35 12.81 -27.09
C PHE A 263 12.54 12.72 -26.11
N ARG A 264 12.80 13.79 -25.33
CA ARG A 264 13.87 13.80 -24.32
C ARG A 264 13.73 12.69 -23.27
N ILE A 265 12.51 12.49 -22.75
CA ILE A 265 12.21 11.41 -21.80
C ILE A 265 12.50 10.05 -22.45
N ALA A 266 12.04 9.87 -23.69
CA ALA A 266 12.25 8.62 -24.41
C ALA A 266 13.73 8.30 -24.60
N MET A 267 14.53 9.33 -24.90
CA MET A 267 15.97 9.15 -25.04
C MET A 267 16.63 8.74 -23.74
N ARG A 268 16.39 9.52 -22.68
CA ARG A 268 17.05 9.34 -21.39
C ARG A 268 16.78 7.96 -20.77
N PHE A 269 15.59 7.42 -20.98
CA PHE A 269 15.17 6.15 -20.39
C PHE A 269 15.04 5.01 -21.40
N ASN A 270 15.57 5.18 -22.63
CA ASN A 270 15.58 4.17 -23.68
C ASN A 270 14.18 3.61 -24.02
N MET A 271 13.18 4.49 -24.14
CA MET A 271 11.79 4.17 -24.49
C MET A 271 11.59 4.18 -26.01
N ASN A 272 11.96 3.08 -26.67
CA ASN A 272 11.95 2.97 -28.13
C ASN A 272 10.57 3.15 -28.79
N HIS A 273 9.51 2.66 -28.16
CA HIS A 273 8.15 2.79 -28.70
C HIS A 273 7.65 4.24 -28.60
N LEU A 274 7.98 4.95 -27.52
CA LEU A 274 7.65 6.36 -27.40
C LEU A 274 8.47 7.20 -28.39
N LEU A 275 9.77 6.89 -28.52
CA LEU A 275 10.64 7.55 -29.49
C LEU A 275 10.07 7.43 -30.91
N LEU A 276 9.71 6.22 -31.33
CA LEU A 276 9.07 5.97 -32.62
C LEU A 276 7.74 6.73 -32.76
N HIS A 277 6.92 6.74 -31.71
CA HIS A 277 5.63 7.43 -31.72
C HIS A 277 5.78 8.95 -31.95
N VAL A 278 6.75 9.58 -31.28
CA VAL A 278 7.01 11.02 -31.43
C VAL A 278 7.65 11.34 -32.79
N LEU A 279 8.62 10.53 -33.22
CA LEU A 279 9.29 10.72 -34.50
C LEU A 279 8.34 10.61 -35.69
N LYS A 280 7.31 9.75 -35.64
CA LYS A 280 6.31 9.65 -36.71
C LYS A 280 5.49 10.94 -36.94
N LYS A 281 5.46 11.86 -35.97
CA LYS A 281 4.71 13.12 -36.10
C LYS A 281 5.50 14.21 -36.81
N SER A 282 6.75 14.42 -36.39
CA SER A 282 7.65 15.45 -36.95
C SER A 282 9.11 14.98 -36.92
N PRO A 283 9.52 14.04 -37.79
CA PRO A 283 10.84 13.41 -37.71
C PRO A 283 11.98 14.42 -37.90
N LEU A 284 11.87 15.30 -38.89
CA LEU A 284 12.92 16.30 -39.20
C LEU A 284 13.07 17.38 -38.12
N GLU A 285 11.97 17.79 -37.48
CA GLU A 285 11.98 18.84 -36.46
C GLU A 285 12.68 18.37 -35.19
N PHE A 286 12.30 17.20 -34.66
CA PHE A 286 12.86 16.67 -33.42
C PHE A 286 14.31 16.22 -33.57
N LEU A 287 14.68 15.67 -34.74
CA LEU A 287 16.06 15.31 -35.03
C LEU A 287 16.97 16.55 -35.16
N LYS A 288 16.52 17.62 -35.83
CA LYS A 288 17.30 18.87 -35.93
C LYS A 288 17.53 19.52 -34.56
N TYR A 289 16.49 19.60 -33.73
CA TYR A 289 16.59 20.21 -32.41
C TYR A 289 17.63 19.52 -31.51
N HIS A 290 17.72 18.17 -31.56
CA HIS A 290 18.61 17.41 -30.67
C HIS A 290 19.97 17.05 -31.27
N LEU A 291 20.12 16.97 -32.60
CA LEU A 291 21.44 16.86 -33.24
C LEU A 291 22.30 18.12 -32.95
N LEU A 292 21.66 19.26 -32.70
CA LEU A 292 22.32 20.52 -32.32
C LEU A 292 22.61 20.63 -30.82
N ASP A 293 21.92 19.86 -29.96
CA ASP A 293 21.99 19.97 -28.48
C ASP A 293 22.97 18.95 -27.84
N HIS A 294 23.84 18.32 -28.64
CA HIS A 294 24.88 17.36 -28.21
C HIS A 294 24.42 16.10 -27.43
N ASP A 295 23.12 15.82 -27.32
CA ASP A 295 22.60 14.71 -26.48
C ASP A 295 22.57 13.34 -27.20
N TYR A 296 23.08 13.26 -28.44
CA TYR A 296 23.04 12.03 -29.25
C TYR A 296 24.02 10.95 -28.78
N THR A 297 25.10 11.32 -28.07
CA THR A 297 26.10 10.36 -27.56
C THR A 297 25.54 9.43 -26.49
N ASN A 298 24.42 9.81 -25.88
CA ASN A 298 23.74 9.04 -24.83
C ASN A 298 22.67 8.08 -25.38
N MET A 299 22.43 8.08 -26.70
CA MET A 299 21.44 7.20 -27.32
C MET A 299 21.92 5.75 -27.39
N SER A 300 21.02 4.81 -27.14
CA SER A 300 21.29 3.40 -27.40
C SER A 300 21.38 3.13 -28.92
N SER A 301 22.07 2.05 -29.30
CA SER A 301 22.14 1.62 -30.70
C SER A 301 20.77 1.38 -31.32
N GLU A 302 19.81 0.86 -30.56
CA GLU A 302 18.43 0.64 -31.01
C GLU A 302 17.66 1.95 -31.23
N MET A 303 17.91 2.96 -30.40
CA MET A 303 17.33 4.29 -30.62
C MET A 303 17.90 4.94 -31.87
N LEU A 304 19.23 4.86 -32.07
CA LEU A 304 19.87 5.39 -33.28
C LEU A 304 19.30 4.74 -34.54
N LYS A 305 19.14 3.41 -34.55
CA LYS A 305 18.46 2.69 -35.65
C LYS A 305 17.05 3.21 -35.88
N THR A 306 16.29 3.46 -34.81
CA THR A 306 14.92 3.99 -34.88
C THR A 306 14.89 5.39 -35.49
N CYS A 307 15.77 6.29 -35.04
CA CYS A 307 15.93 7.65 -35.57
C CYS A 307 16.29 7.62 -37.06
N THR A 308 17.31 6.86 -37.43
CA THR A 308 17.79 6.72 -38.82
C THR A 308 16.68 6.19 -39.72
N LYS A 309 15.97 5.14 -39.29
CA LYS A 309 14.84 4.60 -40.06
C LYS A 309 13.75 5.65 -40.29
N CYS A 310 13.32 6.35 -39.24
CA CYS A 310 12.27 7.37 -39.38
C CYS A 310 12.69 8.53 -40.29
N LEU A 311 13.97 8.91 -40.26
CA LEU A 311 14.51 9.95 -41.14
C LEU A 311 14.41 9.54 -42.61
N PHE A 312 14.87 8.33 -42.96
CA PHE A 312 14.84 7.84 -44.33
C PHE A 312 13.44 7.51 -44.83
N ASP A 313 12.54 7.05 -43.95
CA ASP A 313 11.13 6.82 -44.31
C ASP A 313 10.34 8.13 -44.58
N SER A 314 10.92 9.29 -44.26
CA SER A 314 10.27 10.62 -44.36
C SER A 314 10.82 11.51 -45.48
N ILE A 315 11.78 11.02 -46.26
CA ILE A 315 12.38 11.67 -47.44
C ILE A 315 11.82 11.00 -48.69
#